data_AF-A0A383CK54-F1
#
_entry.id   AF-A0A383CK54-F1
#
_cell.length_a   1.000
_cell.length_b   1.000
_cell.length_c   1.000
_cell.angle_alpha   90.00
_cell.angle_beta   90.00
_cell.angle_gamma   90.00
#
_symmetry.space_group_name_H-M   'P 1'
#
loop_
_entity.id
_entity.type
_entity.pdbx_description
1 polymer ?
#
loop_
_entity_poly.entity_id
_entity_poly.type
_entity_poly.pdbx_seq_one_letter_code
_entity_poly.pdbx_strand_id
1 'polypeptide(L)'
;SIISYGLGFFLLGASSSYTWTLTGAALVGLGSALWHPTAMGALSIRFPNHRGMALSVHGVGASIGDAVGPVIVGAVILTVDWKLTLELHLIPAVLIAILIFFGFGMIQEVKNIKTNLGVYVSSIRTMFVYPQTLAVMISNTLITMGRLSVLAFFPIYIIETLQYSTFALGIYLGLLYVMGIVSQPVMGILSDRVGRKTVLLPSFVIMGFLYMGIVMASAGLLLGLVIGVLGMFFYPILNI
;
A
#
# COMPACT_ATOMS: atom_id res chain seq x y z
N SER A 1 -0.89 -12.23 11.76
CA SER A 1 -0.80 -12.06 10.30
C SER A 1 -2.05 -11.42 9.72
N ILE A 2 -3.26 -11.97 9.83
CA ILE A 2 -4.52 -11.23 9.48
C ILE A 2 -5.49 -11.21 10.67
N ILE A 3 -5.54 -12.32 11.40
CA ILE A 3 -6.32 -12.46 12.64
C ILE A 3 -5.89 -11.41 13.68
N SER A 4 -4.58 -11.20 13.88
CA SER A 4 -4.06 -10.16 14.78
C SER A 4 -4.55 -8.75 14.41
N TYR A 5 -4.71 -8.49 13.11
CA TYR A 5 -5.19 -7.22 12.57
C TYR A 5 -6.68 -7.02 12.87
N GLY A 6 -7.51 -8.05 12.61
CA GLY A 6 -8.93 -8.05 12.95
C GLY A 6 -9.20 -7.97 14.45
N LEU A 7 -8.44 -8.74 15.27
CA LEU A 7 -8.51 -8.65 16.72
C LEU A 7 -8.10 -7.26 17.23
N GLY A 8 -7.07 -6.66 16.63
CA GLY A 8 -6.64 -5.31 16.97
C GLY A 8 -7.74 -4.27 16.78
N PHE A 9 -8.45 -4.30 15.64
CA PHE A 9 -9.59 -3.42 15.41
C PHE A 9 -10.78 -3.72 16.31
N PHE A 10 -11.05 -5.00 16.60
CA PHE A 10 -12.08 -5.36 17.56
C PHE A 10 -11.80 -4.79 18.95
N LEU A 11 -10.56 -4.91 19.44
CA LEU A 11 -10.14 -4.33 20.72
C LEU A 11 -10.23 -2.80 20.72
N LEU A 12 -9.96 -2.14 19.59
CA LEU A 12 -10.09 -0.69 19.46
C LEU A 12 -11.56 -0.25 19.57
N GLY A 13 -12.49 -0.93 18.88
CA GLY A 13 -13.92 -0.65 18.98
C GLY A 13 -14.47 -0.89 20.39
N ALA A 14 -14.14 -2.04 20.97
CA ALA A 14 -14.58 -2.44 22.31
C ALA A 14 -13.84 -1.72 23.45
N SER A 15 -12.89 -0.82 23.14
CA SER A 15 -12.03 -0.20 24.15
C SER A 15 -12.83 0.67 25.13
N SER A 16 -12.63 0.41 26.43
CA SER A 16 -13.19 1.16 27.56
C SER A 16 -12.16 2.02 28.28
N SER A 17 -10.88 1.86 27.95
CA SER A 17 -9.78 2.64 28.52
C SER A 17 -8.63 2.79 27.53
N TYR A 18 -7.77 3.77 27.78
CA TYR A 18 -6.60 4.05 26.93
C TYR A 18 -5.66 2.85 26.79
N THR A 19 -5.52 2.03 27.84
CA THR A 19 -4.69 0.81 27.80
C THR A 19 -5.22 -0.22 26.80
N TRP A 20 -6.55 -0.38 26.71
CA TRP A 20 -7.17 -1.24 25.69
C TRP A 20 -6.92 -0.69 24.29
N THR A 21 -7.03 0.62 24.12
CA THR A 21 -6.73 1.28 22.84
C THR A 21 -5.29 1.04 22.40
N LEU A 22 -4.31 1.20 23.31
CA LEU A 22 -2.90 0.91 23.03
C LEU A 22 -2.66 -0.55 22.66
N THR A 23 -3.32 -1.48 23.34
CA THR A 23 -3.19 -2.91 23.06
C THR A 23 -3.75 -3.25 21.68
N GLY A 24 -4.93 -2.72 21.34
CA GLY A 24 -5.52 -2.87 20.02
C GLY A 24 -4.63 -2.29 18.92
N ALA A 25 -4.11 -1.06 19.11
CA ALA A 25 -3.18 -0.43 18.17
C ALA A 25 -1.88 -1.23 17.99
N ALA A 26 -1.32 -1.78 19.09
CA ALA A 26 -0.15 -2.65 19.02
C ALA A 26 -0.43 -3.94 18.22
N LEU A 27 -1.61 -4.54 18.38
CA LEU A 27 -2.01 -5.72 17.60
C LEU A 27 -2.21 -5.41 16.11
N VAL A 28 -2.78 -4.24 15.77
CA VAL A 28 -2.85 -3.76 14.38
C VAL A 28 -1.45 -3.61 13.79
N GLY A 29 -0.52 -2.98 14.53
CA GLY A 29 0.88 -2.82 14.13
C GLY A 29 1.59 -4.16 13.93
N LEU A 30 1.46 -5.08 14.89
CA LEU A 30 1.99 -6.44 14.81
C LEU A 30 1.41 -7.21 13.62
N GLY A 31 0.09 -7.08 13.38
CA GLY A 31 -0.58 -7.66 12.23
C GLY A 31 0.11 -7.24 10.94
N SER A 32 0.20 -5.92 10.72
CA SER A 32 0.85 -5.31 9.54
C SER A 32 2.30 -5.77 9.34
N ALA A 33 3.09 -5.77 10.41
CA ALA A 33 4.50 -6.16 10.37
C ALA A 33 4.74 -7.64 10.03
N LEU A 34 3.79 -8.53 10.39
CA LEU A 34 3.96 -9.97 10.21
C LEU A 34 3.60 -10.47 8.82
N TRP A 35 2.69 -9.81 8.10
CA TRP A 35 2.17 -10.35 6.83
C TRP A 35 2.83 -9.71 5.60
N HIS A 36 3.07 -8.40 5.59
CA HIS A 36 3.59 -7.72 4.40
C HIS A 36 4.99 -8.22 4.00
N PRO A 37 6.01 -8.22 4.88
CA PRO A 37 7.36 -8.65 4.51
C PRO A 37 7.45 -10.14 4.18
N THR A 38 6.69 -10.97 4.89
CA THR A 38 6.68 -12.43 4.70
C THR A 38 6.05 -12.81 3.37
N ALA A 39 4.93 -12.18 2.99
CA ALA A 39 4.29 -12.37 1.69
C ALA A 39 5.21 -11.93 0.54
N MET A 40 5.81 -10.74 0.63
CA MET A 40 6.73 -10.23 -0.40
C MET A 40 7.97 -11.12 -0.55
N GLY A 41 8.54 -11.60 0.56
CA GLY A 41 9.66 -12.53 0.55
C GLY A 41 9.30 -13.87 -0.09
N ALA A 42 8.16 -14.46 0.29
CA ALA A 42 7.68 -15.73 -0.27
C ALA A 42 7.41 -15.63 -1.78
N LEU A 43 6.79 -14.55 -2.25
CA LEU A 43 6.57 -14.30 -3.67
C LEU A 43 7.89 -14.15 -4.44
N SER A 44 8.86 -13.42 -3.88
CA SER A 44 10.16 -13.19 -4.52
C SER A 44 11.02 -14.46 -4.64
N ILE A 45 10.85 -15.40 -3.70
CA ILE A 45 11.49 -16.72 -3.72
C ILE A 45 10.77 -17.65 -4.71
N ARG A 46 9.43 -17.64 -4.71
CA ARG A 46 8.61 -18.52 -5.57
C ARG A 46 8.66 -18.14 -7.04
N PHE A 47 8.79 -16.85 -7.36
CA PHE A 47 8.82 -16.32 -8.72
C PHE A 47 10.13 -15.59 -9.02
N PRO A 48 11.30 -16.26 -9.00
CA PRO A 48 12.60 -15.60 -9.05
C PRO A 48 12.88 -14.85 -10.36
N ASN A 49 12.27 -15.28 -11.48
CA ASN A 49 12.40 -14.67 -12.80
C ASN A 49 11.30 -13.65 -13.12
N HIS A 50 10.28 -13.55 -12.26
CA HIS A 50 9.09 -12.72 -12.46
C HIS A 50 8.73 -11.98 -11.16
N ARG A 51 9.76 -11.49 -10.45
CA ARG A 51 9.58 -10.90 -9.11
C ARG A 51 8.78 -9.61 -9.18
N GLY A 52 9.09 -8.74 -10.13
CA GLY A 52 8.37 -7.48 -10.34
C GLY A 52 6.91 -7.72 -10.70
N MET A 53 6.61 -8.69 -11.57
CA MET A 53 5.24 -9.08 -11.87
C MET A 53 4.52 -9.66 -10.64
N ALA A 54 5.16 -10.58 -9.89
CA ALA A 54 4.54 -11.19 -8.71
C ALA A 54 4.24 -10.16 -7.60
N LEU A 55 5.17 -9.25 -7.35
CA LEU A 55 5.02 -8.18 -6.35
C LEU A 55 4.00 -7.11 -6.80
N SER A 56 3.98 -6.75 -8.09
CA SER A 56 3.00 -5.80 -8.60
C SER A 56 1.58 -6.34 -8.59
N VAL A 57 1.37 -7.62 -8.93
CA VAL A 57 0.05 -8.27 -8.81
C VAL A 57 -0.40 -8.35 -7.35
N HIS A 58 0.53 -8.59 -6.42
CA HIS A 58 0.24 -8.49 -4.98
C HIS A 58 -0.21 -7.08 -4.59
N GLY A 59 0.49 -6.06 -5.10
CA GLY A 59 0.18 -4.65 -4.91
C GLY A 59 -1.19 -4.24 -5.42
N VAL A 60 -1.67 -4.83 -6.52
CA VAL A 60 -3.01 -4.55 -7.08
C VAL A 60 -4.10 -4.77 -6.04
N GLY A 61 -3.99 -5.85 -5.25
CA GLY A 61 -4.94 -6.13 -4.17
C GLY A 61 -4.97 -5.01 -3.11
N ALA A 62 -3.80 -4.48 -2.75
CA ALA A 62 -3.70 -3.36 -1.83
C ALA A 62 -4.32 -2.08 -2.42
N SER A 63 -4.05 -1.77 -3.70
CA SER A 63 -4.63 -0.58 -4.36
C SER A 63 -6.15 -0.65 -4.53
N ILE A 64 -6.71 -1.85 -4.79
CA ILE A 64 -8.16 -2.04 -4.78
C ILE A 64 -8.72 -1.78 -3.38
N GLY A 65 -8.04 -2.27 -2.34
CA GLY A 65 -8.37 -2.00 -0.95
C GLY A 65 -8.36 -0.51 -0.60
N ASP A 66 -7.31 0.23 -1.00
CA ASP A 66 -7.21 1.68 -0.80
C ASP A 66 -8.34 2.45 -1.51
N ALA A 67 -8.72 2.01 -2.72
CA ALA A 67 -9.74 2.68 -3.51
C ALA A 67 -11.16 2.43 -2.98
N VAL A 68 -11.47 1.19 -2.62
CA VAL A 68 -12.83 0.76 -2.27
C VAL A 68 -13.07 0.78 -0.76
N GLY A 69 -12.03 0.61 0.06
CA GLY A 69 -12.11 0.54 1.52
C GLY A 69 -12.79 1.76 2.16
N PRO A 70 -12.33 3.01 1.89
CA PRO A 70 -12.97 4.21 2.42
C PRO A 70 -14.44 4.36 2.01
N VAL A 71 -14.81 3.89 0.81
CA VAL A 71 -16.20 3.93 0.33
C VAL A 71 -17.06 2.96 1.11
N ILE A 72 -16.60 1.72 1.29
CA ILE A 72 -17.32 0.70 2.08
C ILE A 72 -17.45 1.16 3.53
N VAL A 73 -16.34 1.53 4.17
CA VAL A 73 -16.34 1.96 5.57
C VAL A 73 -17.17 3.23 5.76
N GLY A 74 -17.07 4.20 4.85
CA GLY A 74 -17.88 5.41 4.86
C GLY A 74 -19.37 5.12 4.78
N ALA A 75 -19.79 4.18 3.92
CA ALA A 75 -21.19 3.75 3.83
C ALA A 75 -21.66 3.03 5.11
N VAL A 76 -20.82 2.17 5.69
CA VAL A 76 -21.14 1.43 6.91
C VAL A 76 -21.35 2.39 8.10
N ILE A 77 -20.48 3.40 8.27
CA ILE A 77 -20.56 4.36 9.39
C ILE A 77 -21.82 5.26 9.33
N LEU A 78 -22.49 5.36 8.17
CA LEU A 78 -23.80 6.04 8.08
C LEU A 78 -24.93 5.23 8.72
N THR A 79 -24.74 3.92 8.91
CA THR A 79 -25.77 2.99 9.40
C THR A 79 -25.50 2.48 10.81
N VAL A 80 -24.23 2.40 11.20
CA VAL A 80 -23.78 1.94 12.52
C VAL A 80 -22.69 2.85 13.04
N ASP A 81 -22.50 2.90 14.36
CA ASP A 81 -21.44 3.73 14.93
C ASP A 81 -20.02 3.22 14.58
N TRP A 82 -19.03 4.10 14.74
CA TRP A 82 -17.65 3.82 14.37
C TRP A 82 -17.02 2.70 15.22
N LYS A 83 -17.46 2.49 16.48
CA LYS A 83 -16.93 1.41 17.33
C LYS A 83 -17.42 0.07 16.83
N LEU A 84 -18.72 -0.05 16.57
CA LEU A 84 -19.30 -1.26 15.99
C LEU A 84 -18.71 -1.55 14.62
N THR A 85 -18.44 -0.52 13.80
CA THR A 85 -17.74 -0.69 12.52
C THR A 85 -16.37 -1.34 12.71
N LEU A 86 -15.58 -0.91 13.69
CA LEU A 86 -14.28 -1.50 14.02
C LEU A 86 -14.40 -2.94 14.55
N GLU A 87 -15.40 -3.21 15.38
CA GLU A 87 -15.66 -4.57 15.89
C GLU A 87 -16.02 -5.54 14.76
N LEU A 88 -16.85 -5.10 13.82
CA LEU A 88 -17.27 -5.91 12.67
C LEU A 88 -16.12 -6.21 11.69
N HIS A 89 -15.00 -5.48 11.71
CA HIS A 89 -13.81 -5.80 10.89
C HIS A 89 -13.20 -7.16 11.21
N LEU A 90 -13.50 -7.75 12.38
CA LEU A 90 -13.08 -9.12 12.69
C LEU A 90 -13.69 -10.14 11.72
N ILE A 91 -14.91 -9.90 11.23
CA ILE A 91 -15.61 -10.82 10.32
C ILE A 91 -14.85 -11.00 9.00
N PRO A 92 -14.58 -9.95 8.20
CA PRO A 92 -13.81 -10.13 6.97
C PRO A 92 -12.38 -10.63 7.24
N ALA A 93 -11.75 -10.26 8.36
CA ALA A 93 -10.43 -10.78 8.71
C ALA A 93 -10.44 -12.31 8.93
N VAL A 94 -11.44 -12.85 9.63
CA VAL A 94 -11.60 -14.29 9.85
C VAL A 94 -11.95 -15.00 8.55
N LEU A 95 -12.86 -14.45 7.74
CA LEU A 95 -13.21 -15.02 6.44
C LEU A 95 -11.99 -15.13 5.52
N ILE A 96 -11.19 -14.07 5.42
CA ILE A 96 -9.95 -14.08 4.63
C ILE A 96 -8.94 -15.07 5.20
N ALA A 97 -8.81 -15.15 6.53
CA ALA A 97 -7.91 -16.12 7.17
C ALA A 97 -8.31 -17.56 6.84
N ILE A 98 -9.61 -17.88 6.86
CA ILE A 98 -10.16 -19.18 6.47
C ILE A 98 -9.87 -19.46 4.99
N LEU A 99 -10.17 -18.50 4.11
CA LEU A 99 -9.91 -18.63 2.67
C LEU A 99 -8.43 -18.86 2.38
N ILE A 100 -7.53 -18.18 3.08
CA ILE A 100 -6.09 -18.38 2.93
C ILE A 100 -5.69 -19.76 3.46
N PHE A 101 -6.19 -20.16 4.63
CA PHE A 101 -5.85 -21.44 5.26
C PHE A 101 -6.24 -22.63 4.38
N PHE A 102 -7.44 -22.62 3.81
CA PHE A 102 -7.92 -23.70 2.94
C PHE A 102 -7.46 -23.56 1.48
N GLY A 103 -7.33 -22.33 0.97
CA GLY A 103 -7.00 -22.06 -0.43
C GLY A 103 -5.51 -22.16 -0.77
N PHE A 104 -4.62 -21.89 0.18
CA PHE A 104 -3.16 -21.92 -0.04
C PHE A 104 -2.47 -23.07 0.69
N GLY A 105 -3.12 -24.24 0.76
CA GLY A 105 -2.68 -25.44 1.48
C GLY A 105 -1.17 -25.48 1.75
N MET A 106 -0.81 -25.40 3.04
CA MET A 106 0.56 -25.22 3.58
C MET A 106 1.63 -25.07 2.50
N ILE A 107 1.78 -23.85 1.97
CA ILE A 107 2.92 -23.50 1.10
C ILE A 107 4.17 -24.09 1.73
N GLN A 108 4.90 -24.92 0.98
CA GLN A 108 6.11 -25.61 1.46
C GLN A 108 6.93 -24.68 2.34
N GLU A 109 7.18 -25.11 3.59
CA GLU A 109 8.05 -24.37 4.49
C GLU A 109 9.35 -24.07 3.76
N VAL A 110 9.62 -22.78 3.54
CA VAL A 110 10.98 -22.35 3.21
C VAL A 110 11.83 -22.85 4.37
N LYS A 111 12.81 -23.72 4.07
CA LYS A 111 13.70 -24.39 5.05
C LYS A 111 13.87 -23.50 6.28
N ASN A 112 13.44 -24.00 7.43
CA ASN A 112 13.53 -23.33 8.72
C ASN A 112 14.98 -22.93 9.02
N ILE A 113 15.41 -21.74 8.59
CA ILE A 113 16.71 -21.20 8.95
C ILE A 113 16.58 -20.83 10.42
N LYS A 114 17.20 -21.61 11.31
CA LYS A 114 17.29 -21.27 12.73
C LYS A 114 18.07 -19.96 12.87
N THR A 115 17.37 -18.84 12.98
CA THR A 115 17.95 -17.54 13.24
C THR A 115 17.98 -17.29 14.74
N ASN A 116 19.10 -16.79 15.27
CA ASN A 116 19.19 -16.27 16.62
C ASN A 116 19.24 -14.72 16.60
N LEU A 117 18.96 -14.09 17.74
CA LEU A 117 18.88 -12.62 17.83
C LEU A 117 20.19 -11.94 17.41
N GLY A 118 21.34 -12.54 17.70
CA GLY A 118 22.65 -12.00 17.31
C GLY A 118 22.83 -11.94 15.79
N VAL A 119 22.45 -13.01 15.08
CA VAL A 119 22.46 -13.07 13.61
C VAL A 119 21.45 -12.11 12.99
N TYR A 120 20.29 -11.93 13.63
CA TYR A 120 19.29 -10.97 13.18
C TYR A 120 19.79 -9.51 13.29
N VAL A 121 20.32 -9.14 14.47
CA VAL A 121 20.87 -7.80 14.71
C VAL A 121 22.07 -7.52 13.80
N SER A 122 22.95 -8.50 13.59
CA SER A 122 24.08 -8.34 12.66
C SER A 122 23.60 -8.13 11.23
N SER A 123 22.59 -8.89 10.77
CA SER A 123 22.01 -8.75 9.43
C SER A 123 21.41 -7.36 9.21
N ILE A 124 20.69 -6.82 10.20
CA ILE A 124 20.20 -5.44 10.17
C ILE A 124 21.36 -4.46 10.06
N ARG A 125 22.39 -4.60 10.91
CA ARG A 125 23.55 -3.69 10.88
C ARG A 125 24.23 -3.70 9.51
N THR A 126 24.38 -4.88 8.90
CA THR A 126 24.97 -5.05 7.58
C THR A 126 24.17 -4.35 6.48
N MET A 127 22.84 -4.27 6.59
CA MET A 127 22.01 -3.51 5.63
C MET A 127 22.43 -2.03 5.54
N PHE A 128 22.82 -1.41 6.66
CA PHE A 128 23.27 -0.01 6.70
C PHE A 128 24.71 0.19 6.23
N VAL A 129 25.48 -0.87 6.02
CA VAL A 129 26.86 -0.77 5.50
C VAL A 129 26.85 -0.63 3.97
N TYR A 130 25.86 -1.23 3.30
CA TYR A 130 25.81 -1.23 1.84
C TYR A 130 25.08 0.02 1.31
N PRO A 131 25.75 0.85 0.48
CA PRO A 131 25.17 2.08 -0.03
C PRO A 131 23.96 1.84 -0.94
N GLN A 132 23.89 0.70 -1.61
CA GLN A 132 22.75 0.33 -2.47
C GLN A 132 21.48 0.13 -1.64
N THR A 133 21.58 -0.53 -0.49
CA THR A 133 20.44 -0.74 0.41
C THR A 133 19.97 0.58 0.99
N LEU A 134 20.90 1.43 1.43
CA LEU A 134 20.60 2.78 1.90
C LEU A 134 19.93 3.63 0.83
N ALA A 135 20.43 3.59 -0.41
CA ALA A 135 19.85 4.32 -1.53
C ALA A 135 18.39 3.90 -1.77
N VAL A 136 18.10 2.59 -1.76
CA VAL A 136 16.72 2.08 -1.91
C VAL A 136 15.83 2.51 -0.74
N MET A 137 16.33 2.45 0.51
CA MET A 137 15.57 2.88 1.70
C MET A 137 15.25 4.38 1.66
N ILE A 138 16.22 5.21 1.32
CA ILE A 138 16.06 6.66 1.22
C ILE A 138 15.09 6.99 0.07
N SER A 139 15.28 6.40 -1.10
CA SER A 139 14.38 6.59 -2.24
C SER A 139 12.94 6.21 -1.88
N ASN A 140 12.72 5.03 -1.30
CA ASN A 140 11.38 4.59 -0.88
C ASN A 140 10.74 5.53 0.16
N THR A 141 11.55 6.06 1.08
CA THR A 141 11.10 7.03 2.09
C THR A 141 10.64 8.33 1.43
N LEU A 142 11.46 8.92 0.55
CA LEU A 142 11.13 10.16 -0.15
C LEU A 142 9.90 10.01 -1.04
N ILE A 143 9.78 8.89 -1.75
CA ILE A 143 8.60 8.58 -2.58
C ILE A 143 7.35 8.49 -1.71
N THR A 144 7.42 7.77 -0.59
CA THR A 144 6.29 7.63 0.33
C THR A 144 5.90 8.97 0.94
N MET A 145 6.86 9.81 1.32
CA MET A 145 6.58 11.16 1.80
C MET A 145 5.85 12.00 0.74
N GLY A 146 6.35 12.04 -0.50
CA GLY A 146 5.69 12.75 -1.59
C GLY A 146 4.27 12.23 -1.85
N ARG A 147 4.10 10.90 -1.83
CA ARG A 147 2.80 10.24 -2.02
C ARG A 147 1.81 10.61 -0.93
N LEU A 148 2.22 10.53 0.34
CA LEU A 148 1.36 10.88 1.48
C LEU A 148 1.01 12.36 1.49
N SER A 149 1.95 13.23 1.13
CA SER A 149 1.66 14.66 0.95
C SER A 149 0.59 14.88 -0.12
N VAL A 150 0.69 14.23 -1.28
CA VAL A 150 -0.36 14.33 -2.31
C VAL A 150 -1.69 13.79 -1.80
N LEU A 151 -1.75 12.60 -1.18
CA LEU A 151 -3.01 12.06 -0.65
C LEU A 151 -3.66 12.97 0.40
N ALA A 152 -2.85 13.63 1.23
CA ALA A 152 -3.34 14.53 2.26
C ALA A 152 -3.86 15.87 1.70
N PHE A 153 -3.12 16.49 0.78
CA PHE A 153 -3.42 17.85 0.32
C PHE A 153 -4.24 17.89 -0.98
N PHE A 154 -4.23 16.84 -1.79
CA PHE A 154 -4.93 16.82 -3.06
C PHE A 154 -6.45 17.04 -2.93
N PRO A 155 -7.17 16.36 -2.00
CA PRO A 155 -8.60 16.65 -1.78
C PRO A 155 -8.87 18.10 -1.39
N ILE A 156 -8.03 18.67 -0.53
CA ILE A 156 -8.12 20.06 -0.07
C ILE A 156 -7.90 21.01 -1.24
N TYR A 157 -6.91 20.75 -2.09
CA TYR A 157 -6.64 21.56 -3.28
C TYR A 157 -7.82 21.57 -4.26
N ILE A 158 -8.40 20.41 -4.56
CA ILE A 158 -9.55 20.31 -5.47
C ILE A 158 -10.76 21.08 -4.92
N ILE A 159 -11.10 20.92 -3.64
CA ILE A 159 -12.30 21.51 -3.04
C ILE A 159 -12.07 22.99 -2.72
N GLU A 160 -11.04 23.33 -1.97
CA GLU A 160 -10.85 24.67 -1.40
C GLU A 160 -10.14 25.63 -2.35
N THR A 161 -9.25 25.14 -3.22
CA THR A 161 -8.50 26.02 -4.14
C THR A 161 -9.17 26.09 -5.51
N LEU A 162 -9.49 24.94 -6.10
CA LEU A 162 -10.13 24.88 -7.42
C LEU A 162 -11.66 25.04 -7.36
N GLN A 163 -12.25 25.05 -6.16
CA GLN A 163 -13.68 25.22 -5.95
C GLN A 163 -14.52 24.20 -6.72
N TYR A 164 -14.00 22.98 -6.84
CA TYR A 164 -14.65 21.87 -7.52
C TYR A 164 -15.56 21.08 -6.57
N SER A 165 -16.56 20.44 -7.17
CA SER A 165 -17.49 19.60 -6.42
C SER A 165 -16.81 18.34 -5.88
N THR A 166 -17.38 17.75 -4.83
CA THR A 166 -16.99 16.44 -4.29
C THR A 166 -17.08 15.33 -5.35
N PHE A 167 -18.00 15.46 -6.31
CA PHE A 167 -18.10 14.55 -7.45
C PHE A 167 -16.87 14.63 -8.37
N ALA A 168 -16.41 15.84 -8.70
CA ALA A 168 -15.20 16.02 -9.50
C ALA A 168 -13.96 15.47 -8.78
N LEU A 169 -13.84 15.69 -7.46
CA LEU A 169 -12.80 15.04 -6.64
C LEU A 169 -12.87 13.51 -6.77
N GLY A 170 -14.06 12.93 -6.69
CA GLY A 170 -14.29 11.50 -6.88
C GLY A 170 -13.81 10.99 -8.25
N ILE A 171 -14.06 11.74 -9.33
CA ILE A 171 -13.55 11.42 -10.67
C ILE A 171 -12.02 11.41 -10.69
N TYR A 172 -11.38 12.44 -10.14
CA TYR A 172 -9.92 12.54 -10.12
C TYR A 172 -9.26 11.43 -9.30
N LEU A 173 -9.77 11.15 -8.09
CA LEU A 173 -9.28 10.05 -7.27
C LEU A 173 -9.56 8.70 -7.92
N GLY A 174 -10.73 8.51 -8.50
CA GLY A 174 -11.06 7.30 -9.27
C GLY A 174 -10.07 7.07 -10.41
N LEU A 175 -9.74 8.13 -11.17
CA LEU A 175 -8.75 8.06 -12.23
C LEU A 175 -7.35 7.72 -11.70
N LEU A 176 -6.92 8.34 -10.60
CA LEU A 176 -5.65 8.02 -9.92
C LEU A 176 -5.57 6.53 -9.55
N TYR A 177 -6.61 6.00 -8.91
CA TYR A 177 -6.67 4.61 -8.46
C TYR A 177 -6.76 3.61 -9.61
N VAL A 178 -7.67 3.83 -10.56
CA VAL A 178 -7.87 2.94 -11.72
C VAL A 178 -6.59 2.85 -12.53
N MET A 179 -5.95 3.98 -12.83
CA MET A 179 -4.72 3.98 -13.61
C MET A 179 -3.58 3.29 -12.86
N GLY A 180 -3.49 3.45 -11.53
CA GLY A 180 -2.51 2.75 -10.71
C GLY A 180 -2.75 1.25 -10.58
N ILE A 181 -4.02 0.81 -10.52
CA ILE A 181 -4.39 -0.61 -10.51
C ILE A 181 -3.99 -1.26 -11.85
N VAL A 182 -4.32 -0.62 -12.97
CA VAL A 182 -4.07 -1.17 -14.31
C VAL A 182 -2.59 -1.16 -14.67
N SER A 183 -1.83 -0.12 -14.29
CA SER A 183 -0.43 -0.01 -14.68
C SER A 183 0.51 -0.89 -13.86
N GLN A 184 0.09 -1.37 -12.68
CA GLN A 184 0.92 -2.17 -11.78
C GLN A 184 1.51 -3.41 -12.44
N PRO A 185 0.71 -4.35 -13.00
CA PRO A 185 1.25 -5.53 -13.67
C PRO A 185 2.14 -5.19 -14.86
N VAL A 186 1.80 -4.14 -15.61
CA VAL A 186 2.56 -3.68 -16.79
C VAL A 186 3.96 -3.22 -16.37
N MET A 187 4.04 -2.39 -15.34
CA MET A 187 5.30 -1.93 -14.77
C MET A 187 6.11 -3.06 -14.14
N GLY A 188 5.45 -4.02 -13.50
CA GLY A 188 6.09 -5.23 -12.97
C GLY A 188 6.76 -6.06 -14.06
N ILE A 189 6.04 -6.35 -15.15
CA ILE A 189 6.56 -7.08 -16.31
C ILE A 189 7.71 -6.30 -16.96
N LEU A 190 7.57 -4.99 -17.12
CA LEU A 190 8.60 -4.15 -17.71
C LEU A 190 9.88 -4.17 -16.84
N SER A 191 9.71 -4.04 -15.53
CA SER A 191 10.79 -4.11 -14.54
C SER A 191 11.56 -5.43 -14.58
N ASP A 192 10.86 -6.55 -14.76
CA ASP A 192 11.48 -7.86 -14.90
C ASP A 192 12.26 -8.01 -16.22
N ARG A 193 11.83 -7.32 -17.30
CA ARG A 193 12.46 -7.42 -18.64
C ARG A 193 13.68 -6.52 -18.83
N VAL A 194 13.55 -5.24 -18.48
CA VAL A 194 14.59 -4.22 -18.75
C VAL A 194 15.37 -3.81 -17.50
N GLY A 195 15.04 -4.39 -16.35
CA GLY A 195 15.67 -4.14 -15.07
C GLY A 195 14.99 -3.04 -14.26
N ARG A 196 14.87 -3.28 -12.94
CA ARG A 196 14.23 -2.38 -11.97
C ARG A 196 14.73 -0.94 -12.03
N LYS A 197 16.04 -0.75 -12.05
CA LYS A 197 16.66 0.58 -12.06
C LYS A 197 16.26 1.39 -13.30
N THR A 198 16.17 0.73 -14.45
CA THR A 198 15.80 1.34 -15.74
C THR A 198 14.34 1.80 -15.76
N VAL A 199 13.46 1.16 -14.98
CA VAL A 199 12.05 1.54 -14.85
C VAL A 199 11.85 2.58 -13.75
N LEU A 200 12.46 2.38 -12.59
CA LEU A 200 12.26 3.24 -11.41
C LEU A 200 12.79 4.67 -11.61
N LEU A 201 14.00 4.83 -12.17
CA LEU A 201 14.60 6.16 -12.31
C LEU A 201 13.78 7.12 -13.20
N PRO A 202 13.38 6.73 -14.43
CA PRO A 202 12.50 7.58 -15.24
C PRO A 202 11.16 7.82 -14.57
N SER A 203 10.60 6.80 -13.91
CA SER A 203 9.32 6.92 -13.20
C SER A 203 9.37 7.96 -12.09
N PHE A 204 10.48 8.07 -11.35
CA PHE A 204 10.66 9.11 -10.33
C PHE A 204 10.72 10.51 -10.93
N VAL A 205 11.47 10.68 -12.03
CA VAL A 205 11.58 11.95 -12.73
C VAL A 205 10.20 12.38 -13.25
N ILE A 206 9.47 11.45 -13.88
CA ILE A 206 8.12 11.68 -14.38
C ILE A 206 7.17 12.06 -13.24
N MET A 207 7.17 11.34 -12.12
CA MET A 207 6.35 11.70 -10.96
C MET A 207 6.66 13.10 -10.42
N GLY A 208 7.94 13.48 -10.34
CA GLY A 208 8.33 14.84 -9.94
C GLY A 208 7.71 15.91 -10.83
N PHE A 209 7.77 15.73 -12.15
CA PHE A 209 7.12 16.63 -13.10
C PHE A 209 5.60 16.62 -12.98
N LEU A 210 4.98 15.45 -12.78
CA LEU A 210 3.53 15.35 -12.64
C LEU A 210 3.03 16.02 -11.36
N TYR A 211 3.77 15.95 -10.25
CA TYR A 211 3.43 16.68 -9.03
C TYR A 211 3.46 18.20 -9.22
N MET A 212 4.45 18.74 -9.94
CA MET A 212 4.43 20.14 -10.35
C MET A 212 3.27 20.43 -11.32
N GLY A 213 2.99 19.47 -12.21
CA GLY A 213 1.88 19.50 -13.15
C GLY A 213 0.50 19.61 -12.49
N ILE A 214 0.29 19.07 -11.28
CA ILE A 214 -0.98 19.22 -10.54
C ILE A 214 -1.31 20.70 -10.33
N VAL A 215 -0.30 21.51 -9.97
CA VAL A 215 -0.47 22.93 -9.67
C VAL A 215 -0.52 23.78 -10.94
N MET A 216 0.26 23.39 -11.96
CA MET A 216 0.37 24.13 -13.22
C MET A 216 -0.77 23.84 -14.20
N ALA A 217 -1.38 22.66 -14.12
CA ALA A 217 -2.48 22.29 -15.00
C ALA A 217 -3.67 23.19 -14.75
N SER A 218 -4.17 23.82 -15.81
CA SER A 218 -5.47 24.47 -15.77
C SER A 218 -6.55 23.47 -15.37
N ALA A 219 -7.50 23.96 -14.59
CA ALA A 219 -8.57 23.15 -14.04
C ALA A 219 -9.36 22.45 -15.17
N GLY A 220 -9.69 21.17 -15.02
CA GLY A 220 -10.49 20.40 -15.97
C GLY A 220 -9.72 19.25 -16.62
N LEU A 221 -9.85 19.08 -17.95
CA LEU A 221 -9.34 17.89 -18.65
C LEU A 221 -7.82 17.73 -18.52
N LEU A 222 -7.06 18.82 -18.55
CA LEU A 222 -5.60 18.78 -18.42
C LEU A 222 -5.17 18.25 -17.06
N LEU A 223 -5.81 18.70 -15.97
CA LEU A 223 -5.59 18.16 -14.63
C LEU A 223 -5.94 16.66 -14.57
N GLY A 224 -7.03 16.26 -15.23
CA GLY A 224 -7.40 14.85 -15.37
C GLY A 224 -6.31 14.02 -16.05
N LEU A 225 -5.75 14.49 -17.16
CA LEU A 225 -4.65 13.82 -17.83
C LEU A 225 -3.41 13.71 -16.93
N VAL A 226 -3.04 14.79 -16.23
CA VAL A 226 -1.91 14.77 -15.28
C VAL A 226 -2.14 13.72 -14.19
N ILE A 227 -3.34 13.64 -13.62
CA ILE A 227 -3.66 12.69 -12.56
C ILE A 227 -3.74 11.26 -13.07
N GLY A 228 -4.30 11.04 -14.27
CA GLY A 228 -4.33 9.73 -14.89
C GLY A 228 -2.93 9.20 -15.18
N VAL A 229 -2.05 10.06 -15.71
CA VAL A 229 -0.64 9.71 -15.89
C VAL A 229 0.05 9.49 -14.55
N LEU A 230 -0.20 10.34 -13.55
CA LEU A 230 0.34 10.16 -12.20
C LEU A 230 -0.04 8.81 -11.61
N GLY A 231 -1.32 8.41 -11.73
CA GLY A 231 -1.83 7.12 -11.29
C GLY A 231 -1.02 5.96 -11.86
N MET A 232 -0.61 6.06 -13.14
CA MET A 232 0.21 5.02 -13.78
C MET A 232 1.56 4.78 -13.11
N PHE A 233 2.05 5.69 -12.26
CA PHE A 233 3.32 5.57 -11.53
C PHE A 233 3.15 5.52 -10.01
N PHE A 234 2.03 6.04 -9.49
CA PHE A 234 1.76 6.29 -8.08
C PHE A 234 1.84 5.02 -7.19
N TYR A 235 1.24 3.93 -7.65
CA TYR A 235 1.25 2.63 -6.97
C TYR A 235 2.35 1.67 -7.47
N PRO A 236 2.59 1.52 -8.79
CA PRO A 236 3.53 0.51 -9.26
C PRO A 236 4.95 0.65 -8.75
N ILE A 237 5.42 1.87 -8.55
CA ILE A 237 6.77 2.15 -8.06
C ILE A 237 7.06 1.47 -6.71
N LEU A 238 6.04 1.26 -5.88
CA LEU A 238 6.20 0.63 -4.56
C LEU A 238 6.31 -0.89 -4.66
N ASN A 239 5.86 -1.45 -5.78
CA ASN A 239 5.58 -2.87 -5.92
C ASN A 239 6.49 -3.56 -6.96
N ILE A 240 7.58 -2.91 -7.40
CA ILE A 240 8.57 -3.45 -8.37
C ILE A 240 10.01 -3.44 -7.84
#